data_AF-A0A0B6YE89-F1
#
_entry.id   AF-A0A0B6YE89-F1
#
_cell.length_a   1.000
_cell.length_b   1.000
_cell.length_c   1.000
_cell.angle_alpha   90.00
_cell.angle_beta   90.00
_cell.angle_gamma   90.00
#
_symmetry.space_group_name_H-M   'P 1'
#
loop_
_entity.id
_entity.type
_entity.pdbx_description
1 polymer ?
#
loop_
_entity_poly.entity_id
_entity_poly.type
_entity_poly.pdbx_seq_one_letter_code
_entity_poly.pdbx_strand_id
1 'polypeptide(L)'
;MFRFAELPVILDCGLKDLVEPMVWHYLPKFMLPPDLWDNLSAVFPNIWIASAFKGATGPCTAITNIKYHLDNQSAWLETLRMMRHKFKNIR
;
A
#
# COMPACT_ATOMS: atom_id res chain seq x y z
N MET A 1 2.01 5.33 11.77
CA MET A 1 1.35 4.09 11.29
C MET A 1 -0.02 4.01 11.93
N PHE A 2 -1.11 4.06 11.16
CA PHE A 2 -2.49 4.10 11.69
C PHE A 2 -3.00 2.75 12.23
N ARG A 3 -2.12 1.77 12.45
CA ARG A 3 -2.47 0.37 12.77
C ARG A 3 -3.33 0.21 14.03
N PHE A 4 -3.29 1.20 14.94
CA PHE A 4 -4.07 1.21 16.18
C PHE A 4 -4.82 2.52 16.40
N ALA A 5 -4.93 3.36 15.36
CA ALA A 5 -5.68 4.60 15.45
C ALA A 5 -7.16 4.32 15.18
N GLU A 6 -8.04 4.81 16.06
CA GLU A 6 -9.48 4.69 15.87
C GLU A 6 -9.93 5.58 14.70
N LEU A 7 -10.84 5.07 13.86
CA LEU A 7 -11.33 5.78 12.68
C LEU A 7 -11.83 7.21 12.98
N PRO A 8 -12.61 7.48 14.05
CA PRO A 8 -13.04 8.83 14.39
C PRO A 8 -11.86 9.80 14.60
N VAL A 9 -10.79 9.36 15.25
CA VAL A 9 -9.60 10.18 15.49
C VAL A 9 -8.92 10.59 14.19
N ILE A 10 -8.83 9.67 13.22
CA ILE A 10 -8.22 9.95 11.91
C ILE A 10 -9.10 10.92 11.10
N LEU A 11 -10.42 10.81 11.22
CA LEU A 11 -11.37 11.72 10.55
C LEU A 11 -11.28 13.14 11.11
N ASP A 12 -11.20 13.28 12.44
CA ASP A 12 -11.23 14.59 13.12
C ASP A 12 -9.94 15.39 12.99
N CYS A 13 -8.79 14.73 12.81
CA CYS A 13 -7.49 15.41 12.71
C CYS A 13 -7.19 16.04 11.34
N GLY A 14 -8.10 15.95 10.36
CA GLY A 14 -7.97 16.62 9.06
C GLY A 14 -6.86 16.07 8.15
N LEU A 15 -6.32 14.89 8.45
CA LEU A 15 -5.18 14.32 7.70
C LEU A 15 -5.47 14.10 6.21
N LYS A 16 -6.73 13.86 5.85
CA LYS A 16 -7.15 13.63 4.47
C LYS A 16 -6.73 14.74 3.49
N ASP A 17 -6.58 15.97 3.99
CA ASP A 17 -6.25 17.16 3.20
C ASP A 17 -4.74 17.46 3.21
N LEU A 18 -3.97 16.76 4.05
CA LEU A 18 -2.55 17.03 4.30
C LEU A 18 -1.64 15.94 3.74
N VAL A 19 -2.10 14.69 3.68
CA VAL A 19 -1.26 13.54 3.31
C VAL A 19 -1.98 12.57 2.39
N GLU A 20 -1.20 11.89 1.56
CA GLU A 20 -1.66 10.76 0.75
C GLU A 20 -0.89 9.51 1.22
N PRO A 21 -1.56 8.49 1.80
CA PRO A 21 -0.85 7.34 2.34
C PRO A 21 -0.30 6.45 1.21
N MET A 22 0.93 5.99 1.38
CA MET A 22 1.54 4.97 0.54
C MET A 22 1.33 3.58 1.14
N VAL A 23 0.75 2.67 0.35
CA VAL A 23 0.63 1.25 0.69
C VAL A 23 1.77 0.48 -0.01
N TRP A 24 2.51 -0.31 0.76
CA TRP A 24 3.64 -1.09 0.26
C TRP A 24 3.73 -2.44 0.98
N HIS A 25 4.36 -3.41 0.33
CA HIS A 25 4.48 -4.79 0.81
C HIS A 25 5.66 -5.47 0.11
N TYR A 26 6.54 -6.09 0.88
CA TYR A 26 7.78 -6.67 0.35
C TYR A 26 7.58 -8.02 -0.35
N LEU A 27 6.61 -8.84 0.10
CA LEU A 27 6.41 -10.17 -0.45
C LEU A 27 5.62 -10.13 -1.77
N PRO A 28 5.89 -11.03 -2.73
CA PRO A 28 5.11 -11.15 -3.97
C PRO A 28 3.72 -11.74 -3.74
N LYS A 29 3.50 -12.46 -2.64
CA LYS A 29 2.17 -12.89 -2.20
C LYS A 29 1.72 -11.99 -1.06
N PHE A 30 0.67 -11.22 -1.30
CA PHE A 30 0.16 -10.25 -0.35
C PHE A 30 -0.64 -10.92 0.76
N MET A 31 -0.31 -10.56 2.01
CA MET A 31 -1.08 -10.91 3.20
C MET A 31 -1.56 -9.60 3.82
N LEU A 32 -2.46 -8.91 3.11
CA LEU A 32 -3.02 -7.64 3.54
C LEU A 32 -4.26 -7.87 4.40
N PRO A 33 -4.51 -7.02 5.42
CA PRO A 33 -5.77 -7.07 6.16
C PRO A 33 -6.98 -6.90 5.22
N PRO A 34 -8.06 -7.66 5.41
CA PRO A 34 -9.21 -7.64 4.52
C PRO A 34 -9.91 -6.27 4.47
N ASP A 35 -9.85 -5.51 5.56
CA ASP A 35 -10.47 -4.21 5.77
C ASP A 35 -9.56 -3.02 5.41
N LEU A 36 -8.29 -3.28 5.02
CA LEU A 36 -7.29 -2.25 4.75
C LEU A 36 -7.80 -1.17 3.78
N TRP A 37 -8.38 -1.60 2.67
CA TRP A 37 -8.79 -0.70 1.60
C TRP A 37 -10.04 0.09 1.95
N ASP A 38 -10.99 -0.53 2.64
CA ASP A 38 -12.20 0.13 3.11
C ASP A 38 -11.85 1.22 4.11
N ASN A 39 -10.99 0.91 5.09
CA ASN A 39 -10.52 1.87 6.08
C ASN A 39 -9.75 3.04 5.44
N LEU A 40 -8.88 2.77 4.46
CA LEU A 40 -8.14 3.82 3.76
C LEU A 40 -9.06 4.70 2.92
N SER A 41 -9.97 4.11 2.14
CA SER A 41 -10.87 4.86 1.26
C SER A 41 -11.92 5.67 2.01
N ALA A 42 -12.26 5.27 3.24
CA ALA A 42 -13.15 6.03 4.12
C ALA A 42 -12.57 7.39 4.54
N VAL A 43 -11.24 7.53 4.54
CA VAL A 43 -10.56 8.75 4.99
C VAL A 43 -9.84 9.47 3.86
N PHE A 44 -9.08 8.74 3.03
CA PHE A 44 -8.16 9.31 2.06
C PHE A 44 -8.68 9.13 0.64
N PRO A 45 -8.98 10.23 -0.09
CA PRO A 45 -9.47 10.14 -1.46
C PRO A 45 -8.38 9.68 -2.44
N ASN A 46 -7.11 9.92 -2.11
CA ASN A 46 -5.95 9.56 -2.93
C ASN A 46 -4.97 8.71 -2.13
N ILE A 47 -4.37 7.72 -2.78
CA ILE A 47 -3.32 6.88 -2.20
C ILE A 47 -2.17 6.67 -3.19
N TRP A 48 -1.05 6.17 -2.69
CA TRP A 48 0.11 5.74 -3.48
C TRP A 48 0.34 4.25 -3.28
N ILE A 49 0.88 3.60 -4.31
CA ILE A 49 1.35 2.22 -4.19
C ILE A 49 2.81 2.13 -4.62
N ALA A 50 3.60 1.38 -3.87
CA ALA A 50 4.99 1.13 -4.20
C ALA A 50 5.30 -0.37 -4.18
N SER A 51 5.89 -0.85 -5.28
CA SER A 51 6.49 -2.18 -5.34
C SER A 51 7.83 -2.23 -4.63
N ALA A 52 8.25 -3.45 -4.32
CA ALA A 52 9.50 -3.73 -3.65
C ALA A 52 10.63 -3.93 -4.67
N PHE A 53 11.82 -3.39 -4.38
CA PHE A 53 13.04 -3.61 -5.17
C PHE A 53 14.25 -3.94 -4.28
N LYS A 54 15.48 -3.74 -4.77
CA LYS A 54 16.74 -4.01 -4.06
C LYS A 54 16.67 -3.51 -2.62
N GLY A 55 17.04 -4.36 -1.67
CA GLY A 55 17.00 -4.10 -0.22
C GLY A 55 15.72 -4.59 0.48
N ALA A 56 14.66 -4.95 -0.26
CA ALA A 56 13.42 -5.45 0.31
C ALA A 56 13.40 -6.96 0.64
N THR A 57 14.41 -7.72 0.17
CA THR A 57 14.50 -9.17 0.38
C THR A 57 15.42 -9.57 1.52
N GLY A 58 16.21 -8.64 2.05
CA GLY A 58 17.10 -8.89 3.17
C GLY A 58 18.14 -7.76 3.35
N PRO A 59 18.58 -7.51 4.59
CA PRO A 59 19.50 -6.41 4.89
C PRO A 59 20.90 -6.59 4.27
N CYS A 60 21.33 -7.83 4.04
CA CYS A 60 22.65 -8.17 3.50
C CYS A 60 22.62 -8.63 2.03
N THR A 61 21.51 -8.42 1.32
CA THR A 61 21.37 -8.91 -0.05
C THR A 61 22.22 -8.08 -1.03
N ALA A 62 23.31 -8.66 -1.51
CA ALA A 62 24.22 -8.01 -2.45
C ALA A 62 23.64 -7.94 -3.89
N ILE A 63 22.86 -8.95 -4.30
CA ILE A 63 22.33 -9.10 -5.66
C ILE A 63 20.80 -9.12 -5.63
N THR A 64 20.18 -8.36 -6.53
CA THR A 64 18.72 -8.30 -6.67
C THR A 64 18.17 -9.57 -7.30
N ASN A 65 17.24 -10.26 -6.62
CA ASN A 65 16.47 -11.35 -7.23
C ASN A 65 15.40 -10.74 -8.16
N ILE A 66 15.72 -10.61 -9.45
CA ILE A 66 14.86 -9.95 -10.44
C ILE A 66 13.46 -10.60 -10.50
N LYS A 67 13.39 -11.94 -10.55
CA LYS A 67 12.11 -12.65 -10.62
C LYS A 67 11.21 -12.32 -9.42
N TYR A 68 11.76 -12.32 -8.22
CA TYR A 68 11.01 -12.00 -7.00
C TYR A 68 10.35 -10.61 -7.07
N HIS A 69 11.09 -9.60 -7.56
CA HIS A 69 10.58 -8.23 -7.68
C HIS A 69 9.61 -8.05 -8.85
N LEU A 70 9.78 -8.79 -9.95
CA LEU A 70 8.80 -8.83 -11.03
C LEU A 70 7.48 -9.47 -10.58
N ASP A 71 7.54 -10.54 -9.79
CA ASP A 71 6.36 -11.19 -9.24
C ASP A 71 5.63 -10.24 -8.26
N ASN A 72 6.38 -9.49 -7.43
CA ASN A 72 5.82 -8.44 -6.55
C ASN A 72 5.18 -7.29 -7.33
N GLN A 73 5.84 -6.79 -8.38
CA GLN A 73 5.28 -5.77 -9.27
C GLN A 73 3.97 -6.26 -9.90
N SER A 74 3.93 -7.51 -10.36
CA SER A 74 2.73 -8.09 -10.99
C SER A 74 1.57 -8.19 -10.00
N ALA A 75 1.82 -8.64 -8.76
CA ALA A 75 0.82 -8.67 -7.70
C ALA A 75 0.26 -7.26 -7.38
N TRP A 76 1.10 -6.23 -7.41
CA TRP A 76 0.65 -4.85 -7.25
C TRP A 76 -0.24 -4.37 -8.40
N LEU A 77 0.11 -4.69 -9.65
CA LEU A 77 -0.71 -4.35 -10.81
C LEU A 77 -2.09 -5.02 -10.76
N GLU A 78 -2.17 -6.27 -10.31
CA GLU A 78 -3.45 -6.97 -10.11
C GLU A 78 -4.28 -6.31 -9.01
N THR A 79 -3.65 -6.02 -7.86
CA THR A 79 -4.30 -5.34 -6.74
C THR A 79 -4.82 -3.96 -7.16
N LEU A 80 -4.03 -3.19 -7.90
CA LEU A 80 -4.43 -1.89 -8.45
C LEU A 80 -5.70 -2.01 -9.31
N ARG A 81 -5.78 -3.01 -10.19
CA ARG A 81 -6.97 -3.24 -11.02
C ARG A 81 -8.20 -3.52 -10.18
N MET A 82 -8.06 -4.28 -9.10
CA MET A 82 -9.18 -4.61 -8.20
C MET A 82 -9.64 -3.41 -7.38
N MET A 83 -8.70 -2.62 -6.84
CA MET A 83 -9.01 -1.59 -5.83
C MET A 83 -9.23 -0.19 -6.39
N ARG A 84 -8.91 0.06 -7.67
CA ARG A 84 -8.98 1.39 -8.31
C ARG A 84 -10.30 2.13 -8.09
N HIS A 85 -11.42 1.41 -8.12
CA HIS A 85 -12.76 2.00 -7.98
C HIS A 85 -13.05 2.59 -6.59
N LYS A 86 -12.27 2.24 -5.56
CA LYS A 86 -12.47 2.74 -4.19
C LYS A 86 -11.88 4.12 -3.95
N PHE A 87 -10.94 4.57 -4.79
CA PHE A 87 -10.20 5.80 -4.59
C PHE A 87 -10.46 6.77 -5.75
N LYS A 88 -10.41 8.07 -5.46
CA LYS A 88 -10.47 9.11 -6.50
C LYS A 88 -9.25 9.01 -7.41
N ASN A 89 -8.07 8.84 -6.82
CA ASN A 89 -6.82 8.61 -7.55
C ASN A 89 -5.97 7.56 -6.83
N ILE A 90 -5.28 6.73 -7.61
CA ILE A 90 -4.14 5.95 -7.15
C ILE A 90 -2.93 6.39 -7.97
N ARG A 91 -1.87 6.84 -7.30
CA ARG A 91 -0.62 7.30 -7.91
C ARG A 91 0.48 6.24 -7.82
#